data_AF-A0A3P7IN45-F1
#
_entry.id   AF-A0A3P7IN45-F1
#
_cell.length_a   1.000
_cell.length_b   1.000
_cell.length_c   1.000
_cell.angle_alpha   90.00
_cell.angle_beta   90.00
_cell.angle_gamma   90.00
#
_symmetry.space_group_name_H-M   'P 1'
#
loop_
_entity.id
_entity.type
_entity.pdbx_description
1 polymer ?
#
loop_
_entity_poly.entity_id
_entity_poly.type
_entity_poly.pdbx_seq_one_letter_code
_entity_poly.pdbx_strand_id
1 'polypeptide(L)'
;MQLTASLLELRPCFQRYANIRLVNVKPYHSEWRMRTEDNCLQFCGDTASRCRSIVYDTVQHICHFFLDEGDDVTVPAAKMIYLRVVNKDCLARSQQSSDTNIIQSQETFASPAN
;
A
#
# COMPACT_ATOMS: atom_id res chain seq x y z
N MET A 1 16.68 -5.10 -9.71
CA MET A 1 15.77 -3.95 -10.00
C MET A 1 14.33 -4.47 -10.04
N GLN A 2 13.68 -4.66 -8.89
CA GLN A 2 12.36 -5.32 -8.76
C GLN A 2 11.26 -4.39 -8.20
N LEU A 3 11.43 -3.07 -8.31
CA LEU A 3 10.60 -2.07 -7.60
C LEU A 3 9.41 -1.51 -8.40
N THR A 4 9.28 -1.80 -9.69
CA THR A 4 8.27 -1.14 -10.55
C THR A 4 6.95 -1.90 -10.68
N ALA A 5 6.96 -3.23 -10.57
CA ALA A 5 5.74 -4.04 -10.74
C ALA A 5 4.75 -3.87 -9.57
N SER A 6 5.24 -3.88 -8.33
CA SER A 6 4.38 -3.80 -7.14
C SER A 6 3.67 -2.44 -6.99
N LEU A 7 4.29 -1.35 -7.42
CA LEU A 7 3.70 -0.01 -7.32
C LEU A 7 2.55 0.23 -8.31
N LEU A 8 2.65 -0.32 -9.51
CA LEU A 8 1.56 -0.26 -10.50
C LEU A 8 0.34 -1.06 -10.03
N GLU A 9 0.55 -2.15 -9.29
CA GLU A 9 -0.51 -2.94 -8.67
C GLU A 9 -1.06 -2.30 -7.39
N LEU A 10 -0.22 -1.57 -6.64
CA LEU A 10 -0.62 -0.89 -5.41
C LEU A 10 -1.47 0.35 -5.67
N ARG A 11 -1.12 1.18 -6.66
CA ARG A 11 -1.82 2.47 -6.91
C ARG A 11 -3.35 2.34 -7.03
N PRO A 12 -3.92 1.36 -7.76
CA PRO A 12 -5.36 1.13 -7.82
C PRO A 12 -6.01 0.81 -6.48
N CYS A 13 -5.24 0.30 -5.50
CA CYS A 13 -5.74 0.02 -4.16
C CYS A 13 -5.97 1.29 -3.32
N PHE A 14 -5.54 2.46 -3.81
CA PHE A 14 -5.68 3.72 -3.09
C PHE A 14 -6.56 4.71 -3.85
N GLN A 15 -7.51 5.29 -3.13
CA GLN A 15 -8.21 6.49 -3.57
C GLN A 15 -7.47 7.71 -3.08
N ARG A 16 -7.18 8.62 -4.02
CA ARG A 16 -6.32 9.78 -3.79
C ARG A 16 -7.12 11.06 -3.72
N TYR A 17 -6.95 11.80 -2.64
CA TYR A 17 -7.59 13.08 -2.37
C TYR A 17 -6.53 14.16 -2.15
N ALA A 18 -6.46 15.12 -3.07
CA ALA A 18 -5.52 16.22 -2.98
C ALA A 18 -6.01 17.30 -2.01
N ASN A 19 -5.07 17.91 -1.28
CA ASN A 19 -5.31 18.96 -0.29
C ASN A 19 -6.27 18.55 0.83
N ILE A 20 -6.17 17.30 1.29
CA ILE A 20 -6.98 16.76 2.39
C ILE A 20 -6.04 16.14 3.44
N ARG A 21 -6.41 16.30 4.71
CA ARG A 21 -5.81 15.56 5.83
C ARG A 21 -6.88 15.06 6.79
N LEU A 22 -6.47 14.18 7.70
CA LEU A 22 -7.30 13.74 8.81
C LEU A 22 -7.08 14.62 10.05
N VAL A 23 -8.14 14.87 10.81
CA VAL A 23 -8.12 15.53 12.12
C VAL A 23 -8.69 14.61 13.20
N ASN A 24 -8.44 14.92 14.47
CA ASN A 24 -8.99 14.15 15.61
C ASN A 24 -8.65 12.65 15.62
N VAL A 25 -7.72 12.22 14.78
CA VAL A 25 -7.17 10.86 14.73
C VAL A 25 -5.65 10.94 14.74
N LYS A 26 -5.02 9.99 15.43
CA LYS A 26 -3.56 9.94 15.56
C LYS A 26 -3.01 8.85 14.65
N PRO A 27 -1.96 9.12 13.86
CA PRO A 27 -1.32 8.06 13.11
C PRO A 27 -0.67 7.05 14.05
N TYR A 28 -0.70 5.77 13.68
CA TYR A 28 0.04 4.74 14.42
C TYR A 28 1.54 4.81 14.12
N HIS A 29 1.91 5.37 12.97
CA HIS A 29 3.30 5.54 12.55
C HIS A 29 3.45 6.77 11.66
N SER A 30 4.61 7.41 11.69
CA SER A 30 4.94 8.50 10.79
C SER A 30 6.39 8.38 10.35
N GLU A 31 6.63 8.45 9.05
CA GLU A 31 7.95 8.32 8.44
C GLU A 31 8.31 9.61 7.71
N TRP A 32 9.50 10.13 7.97
CA TRP A 32 9.94 11.48 7.60
C TRP A 32 10.80 11.52 6.34
N ARG A 33 11.24 10.36 5.84
CA ARG A 33 12.19 10.28 4.70
C ARG A 33 11.51 9.85 3.40
N MET A 34 10.22 10.12 3.26
CA MET A 34 9.40 9.67 2.15
C MET A 34 9.30 10.76 1.09
N ARG A 35 10.28 10.82 0.19
CA ARG A 35 10.38 11.87 -0.84
C ARG A 35 9.24 11.84 -1.87
N THR A 36 8.58 10.71 -2.03
CA THR A 36 7.53 10.51 -3.02
C THR A 36 6.31 9.84 -2.38
N GLU A 37 5.14 10.11 -2.95
CA GLU A 37 3.88 9.45 -2.61
C GLU A 37 4.01 7.93 -2.71
N ASP A 38 4.70 7.45 -3.76
CA ASP A 38 4.93 6.04 -4.03
C ASP A 38 5.64 5.31 -2.88
N ASN A 39 6.58 5.96 -2.18
CA ASN A 39 7.24 5.35 -1.03
C ASN A 39 6.26 5.17 0.15
N CYS A 40 5.31 6.10 0.33
CA CYS A 40 4.24 5.92 1.31
C CYS A 40 3.37 4.70 0.95
N LEU A 41 3.01 4.57 -0.34
CA LEU A 41 2.18 3.47 -0.82
C LEU A 41 2.85 2.11 -0.59
N GLN A 42 4.15 2.01 -0.88
CA GLN A 42 4.91 0.79 -0.62
C GLN A 42 4.89 0.41 0.85
N PHE A 43 5.23 1.33 1.76
CA PHE A 43 5.24 1.02 3.19
C PHE A 43 3.85 0.60 3.71
N CYS A 44 2.80 1.25 3.21
CA CYS A 44 1.43 0.88 3.55
C CYS A 44 1.08 -0.53 3.03
N GLY A 45 1.54 -0.88 1.83
CA GLY A 45 1.46 -2.23 1.27
C GLY A 45 2.22 -3.26 2.11
N ASP A 46 3.46 -2.98 2.50
CA ASP A 46 4.29 -3.85 3.35
C ASP A 46 3.66 -4.07 4.74
N THR A 47 2.88 -3.08 5.22
CA THR A 47 2.16 -3.12 6.49
C THR A 47 0.65 -3.28 6.32
N ALA A 48 0.19 -3.95 5.25
CA ALA A 48 -1.22 -4.12 4.88
C ALA A 48 -2.13 -4.70 5.98
N SER A 49 -1.57 -5.42 6.96
CA SER A 49 -2.30 -5.89 8.14
C SER A 49 -2.88 -4.75 8.99
N ARG A 50 -2.22 -3.58 8.98
CA ARG A 50 -2.56 -2.41 9.79
C ARG A 50 -2.96 -1.19 8.97
N CYS A 51 -2.28 -0.92 7.86
CA CYS A 51 -2.50 0.32 7.12
C CYS A 51 -3.89 0.37 6.47
N ARG A 52 -4.64 1.45 6.73
CA ARG A 52 -5.95 1.73 6.11
C ARG A 52 -6.02 3.07 5.41
N SER A 53 -5.24 4.03 5.86
CA SER A 53 -5.09 5.29 5.14
C SER A 53 -3.76 5.96 5.45
N ILE A 54 -3.40 6.94 4.60
CA ILE A 54 -2.17 7.71 4.68
C ILE A 54 -2.50 9.19 4.51
N VAL A 55 -1.82 10.06 5.24
CA VAL A 55 -1.71 11.49 4.89
C VAL A 55 -0.25 11.79 4.58
N TYR A 56 0.03 12.18 3.35
CA TYR A 56 1.35 12.58 2.88
C TYR A 56 1.49 14.11 2.87
N ASP A 57 2.41 14.64 3.68
CA ASP A 57 2.83 16.03 3.66
C ASP A 57 3.89 16.22 2.58
N THR A 58 3.51 16.90 1.48
CA THR A 58 4.42 17.13 0.35
C THR A 58 5.49 18.18 0.61
N VAL A 59 5.35 19.00 1.66
CA VAL A 59 6.33 20.03 2.03
C VAL A 59 7.44 19.41 2.88
N GLN A 60 7.03 18.61 3.87
CA GLN A 60 7.96 18.02 4.83
C GLN A 60 8.43 16.62 4.43
N HIS A 61 7.84 16.02 3.39
CA HIS A 61 8.11 14.65 2.96
C HIS A 61 7.82 13.60 4.04
N ILE A 62 6.72 13.80 4.78
CA ILE A 62 6.28 12.94 5.87
C ILE A 62 5.03 12.17 5.46
N CYS A 63 5.04 10.85 5.63
CA CYS A 63 3.81 10.04 5.55
C CYS A 63 3.32 9.72 6.95
N HIS A 64 2.06 10.03 7.23
CA HIS A 64 1.35 9.63 8.44
C HIS A 64 0.44 8.45 8.12
N PHE A 65 0.58 7.33 8.83
CA PHE A 65 -0.15 6.09 8.56
C PHE A 65 -1.22 5.84 9.65
N PHE A 66 -2.43 5.46 9.24
CA PHE A 66 -3.59 5.31 10.13
C PHE A 66 -4.19 3.91 10.04
N LEU A 67 -4.79 3.48 11.17
CA LEU A 67 -5.54 2.22 11.29
C LEU A 67 -6.99 2.35 10.81
N ASP A 68 -7.46 3.58 10.61
CA ASP A 68 -8.82 3.91 10.21
C ASP A 68 -8.85 4.54 8.82
N GLU A 69 -9.99 4.40 8.15
CA GLU A 69 -10.18 4.98 6.83
C GLU A 69 -10.32 6.50 6.94
N GLY A 70 -10.94 7.04 7.99
CA GLY A 70 -10.96 8.48 8.27
C GLY A 70 -12.08 9.27 7.57
N ASP A 71 -13.13 8.58 7.12
CA ASP A 71 -14.21 9.11 6.29
C ASP A 71 -14.90 10.35 6.90
N ASP A 72 -15.13 10.36 8.22
CA ASP A 72 -15.84 11.45 8.91
C ASP A 72 -14.93 12.58 9.46
N VAL A 73 -13.62 12.45 9.28
CA VAL A 73 -12.63 13.34 9.92
C VAL A 73 -11.68 13.98 8.91
N THR A 74 -12.10 14.05 7.65
CA THR A 74 -11.34 14.72 6.59
C THR A 74 -11.56 16.23 6.62
N VAL A 75 -10.50 17.01 6.45
CA VAL A 75 -10.57 18.47 6.30
C VAL A 75 -9.65 18.97 5.19
N PRO A 76 -9.97 20.10 4.54
CA PRO A 76 -9.07 20.78 3.64
C PRO A 76 -7.74 21.14 4.32
N ALA A 77 -6.63 20.78 3.68
CA ALA A 77 -5.28 21.15 4.10
C ALA A 77 -4.37 21.24 2.87
N ALA A 78 -3.91 22.44 2.55
CA ALA A 78 -3.03 22.65 1.39
C ALA A 78 -1.75 21.79 1.50
N LYS A 79 -1.28 21.28 0.37
CA LYS A 79 -0.02 20.49 0.26
C LYS A 79 -0.02 19.16 1.02
N MET A 80 -1.18 18.72 1.50
CA MET A 80 -1.39 17.38 2.04
C MET A 80 -2.11 16.51 1.01
N ILE A 81 -1.77 15.23 0.95
CA ILE A 81 -2.45 14.25 0.09
C ILE A 81 -2.96 13.13 0.99
N TYR A 82 -4.26 12.91 0.98
CA TYR A 82 -4.89 11.81 1.69
C TYR A 82 -5.09 10.63 0.74
N LEU A 83 -4.62 9.46 1.14
CA LEU A 83 -4.66 8.21 0.37
C LEU A 83 -5.43 7.19 1.20
N ARG A 84 -6.61 6.79 0.72
CA ARG A 84 -7.49 5.84 1.39
C ARG A 84 -7.39 4.49 0.72
N VAL A 85 -7.25 3.41 1.48
CA VAL A 85 -7.31 2.06 0.91
C VAL A 85 -8.74 1.76 0.48
N VAL A 86 -8.96 1.41 -0.79
CA VAL A 86 -10.30 1.12 -1.34
C VAL A 86 -10.82 -0.23 -0.86
N ASN A 87 -9.94 -1.24 -0.81
CA ASN A 87 -10.26 -2.58 -0.33
C ASN A 87 -9.03 -3.20 0.35
N LYS A 88 -9.21 -3.75 1.56
CA LYS A 88 -8.16 -4.45 2.31
C LYS A 88 -7.59 -5.65 1.54
N ASP A 89 -8.43 -6.34 0.76
CA ASP A 89 -8.04 -7.47 -0.08
C ASP A 89 -7.23 -7.05 -1.30
N CYS A 90 -7.24 -5.76 -1.65
CA CYS A 90 -6.41 -5.23 -2.73
C CYS A 90 -4.94 -5.23 -2.31
N LEU A 91 -4.64 -4.74 -1.11
CA LEU A 91 -3.27 -4.73 -0.58
C LEU A 91 -2.70 -6.13 -0.36
N ALA A 92 -3.53 -7.08 0.07
CA ALA A 92 -3.10 -8.47 0.28
C ALA A 92 -2.70 -9.17 -1.03
N ARG A 93 -3.40 -8.88 -2.14
CA ARG A 93 -3.10 -9.44 -3.46
C ARG A 93 -1.81 -8.90 -4.06
N SER A 94 -1.49 -7.62 -3.82
CA SER A 94 -0.22 -7.02 -4.23
C SER A 94 1.01 -7.69 -3.58
N GLN A 95 0.85 -8.36 -2.43
CA GLN A 95 1.93 -9.15 -1.83
C GLN A 95 2.07 -10.55 -2.45
N GLN A 96 0.96 -11.17 -2.90
CA GLN A 96 0.95 -12.51 -3.50
C GLN A 96 1.53 -12.55 -4.92
N SER A 97 1.48 -11.45 -5.66
CA SER A 97 2.09 -11.28 -6.99
C SER A 97 3.62 -11.49 -7.00
N SER A 98 4.26 -11.45 -5.83
CA SER A 98 5.71 -11.67 -5.69
C SER A 98 6.12 -13.15 -5.53
N ASP A 99 5.16 -14.08 -5.36
CA ASP A 99 5.43 -15.50 -5.05
C ASP A 99 4.79 -16.48 -6.05
N THR A 100 4.82 -16.21 -7.35
CA THR A 100 4.43 -17.24 -8.36
C THR A 100 5.49 -17.41 -9.43
N ASN A 101 6.59 -18.05 -9.04
CA ASN A 101 7.49 -18.73 -9.96
C ASN A 101 7.62 -20.20 -9.53
N ILE A 102 6.52 -20.95 -9.63
CA ILE A 102 6.56 -22.41 -9.72
C ILE A 102 5.78 -22.80 -10.96
N ILE A 103 6.44 -22.67 -12.11
CA ILE A 103 6.10 -23.50 -13.27
C ILE A 103 6.47 -24.93 -12.85
N GLN A 104 5.42 -25.71 -12.62
CA GLN A 104 5.46 -27.13 -12.34
C GLN A 104 5.94 -27.84 -13.60
N SER A 105 7.24 -28.13 -13.68
CA SER A 105 7.78 -29.08 -14.65
C SER A 105 7.19 -30.45 -14.32
N GLN A 106 6.31 -30.94 -15.18
CA GLN A 106 5.87 -32.33 -15.17
C GLN A 106 7.08 -33.23 -15.48
N GLU A 107 7.67 -33.83 -14.45
CA GLU A 107 8.48 -35.02 -14.63
C GLU A 107 7.57 -36.25 -14.58
N THR A 108 7.22 -36.75 -15.77
CA THR A 108 6.62 -38.07 -15.95
C THR A 108 7.65 -39.13 -15.59
N PHE A 109 7.67 -39.57 -14.34
CA PHE A 109 8.32 -40.83 -13.95
C PHE A 109 7.29 -41.97 -14.04
N ALA A 110 7.32 -42.69 -15.17
CA ALA A 110 6.68 -43.99 -15.28
C ALA A 110 7.72 -45.08 -14.96
N SER A 111 7.47 -45.86 -13.90
CA SER A 111 7.95 -47.24 -13.69
C SER A 111 7.41 -47.77 -12.36
N PRO A 112 7.38 -49.10 -12.10
CA PRO A 112 7.12 -50.25 -12.97
C PRO A 112 6.13 -51.27 -12.33
N ALA A 113 5.65 -52.27 -13.09
CA ALA A 113 5.18 -53.64 -12.68
C ALA A 113 4.38 -54.22 -13.87
N ASN A 114 4.58 -55.42 -14.41
CA ASN A 114 5.14 -56.70 -13.97
C ASN A 114 5.95 -57.35 -15.11
#